data_AF-A0A355UJ43-F1
#
_entry.id   AF-A0A355UJ43-F1
#
_cell.length_a   1.000
_cell.length_b   1.000
_cell.length_c   1.000
_cell.angle_alpha   90.00
_cell.angle_beta   90.00
_cell.angle_gamma   90.00
#
_symmetry.space_group_name_H-M   'P 1'
#
loop_
_entity.id
_entity.type
_entity.pdbx_description
1 polymer ?
#
loop_
_entity_poly.entity_id
_entity_poly.type
_entity_poly.pdbx_seq_one_letter_code
_entity_poly.pdbx_strand_id
1 'polypeptide(L)'
;MITKENIEAYLLDLLEGNLSPDEIKDLDAFLEDNPQYKEMISLYDSSLVLMTDKNVKFEDKESLRRKNKTVAFYPYIKYSFVAVAACFILFIFVSKLFIKPLDNTTIKTY
;
A
#
# COMPACT_ATOMS: atom_id res chain seq x y z
N MET A 1 5.80 9.91 23.94
CA MET A 1 5.66 10.89 25.03
C MET A 1 4.21 10.93 25.46
N ILE A 2 4.00 10.86 26.77
CA ILE A 2 2.67 10.85 27.39
C ILE A 2 2.25 12.29 27.64
N THR A 3 0.97 12.58 27.37
CA THR A 3 0.35 13.89 27.48
C THR A 3 -1.01 13.76 28.14
N LYS A 4 -1.63 14.89 28.49
CA LYS A 4 -2.95 14.91 29.13
C LYS A 4 -4.06 14.36 28.23
N GLU A 5 -3.85 14.39 26.92
CA GLU A 5 -4.82 13.95 25.91
C GLU A 5 -4.73 12.43 25.65
N ASN A 6 -3.60 11.80 25.96
CA ASN A 6 -3.40 10.37 25.71
C ASN A 6 -3.25 9.53 26.99
N ILE A 7 -3.13 10.16 28.17
CA ILE A 7 -2.97 9.46 29.46
C ILE A 7 -4.08 8.45 29.71
N GLU A 8 -5.33 8.76 29.38
CA GLU A 8 -6.46 7.83 29.54
C GLU A 8 -6.24 6.53 28.74
N ALA A 9 -5.73 6.63 27.51
CA ALA A 9 -5.44 5.46 26.68
C ALA A 9 -4.31 4.62 27.30
N TYR A 10 -3.23 5.26 27.77
CA TYR A 10 -2.15 4.56 28.46
C TYR A 10 -2.61 3.88 29.76
N LEU A 11 -3.51 4.49 30.53
CA LEU A 11 -4.08 3.87 31.73
C LEU A 11 -4.95 2.64 31.40
N LEU A 12 -5.71 2.70 30.32
CA LEU A 12 -6.48 1.55 29.83
C LEU A 12 -5.55 0.42 29.37
N ASP A 13 -4.52 0.74 28.58
CA ASP A 13 -3.52 -0.24 28.13
C ASP A 13 -2.76 -0.87 29.31
N LEU A 14 -2.52 -0.12 30.39
CA LEU A 14 -1.94 -0.63 31.63
C LEU A 14 -2.87 -1.66 32.29
N LEU A 15 -4.16 -1.35 32.39
CA LEU A 15 -5.18 -2.24 32.98
C LEU A 15 -5.40 -3.52 32.14
N GLU A 16 -5.30 -3.40 30.81
CA GLU A 16 -5.40 -4.53 29.89
C GLU A 16 -4.10 -5.35 29.80
N GLY A 17 -2.99 -4.85 30.35
CA GLY A 17 -1.68 -5.50 30.28
C GLY A 17 -1.03 -5.42 28.89
N ASN A 18 -1.39 -4.43 28.09
CA ASN A 18 -0.88 -4.21 26.74
C ASN A 18 0.42 -3.40 26.69
N LEU A 19 0.78 -2.71 27.78
CA LEU A 19 2.00 -1.88 27.84
C LEU A 19 3.27 -2.72 27.98
N SER A 20 4.32 -2.31 27.27
CA SER A 20 5.67 -2.83 27.44
C SER A 20 6.35 -2.30 28.72
N PRO A 21 7.42 -2.96 29.22
CA PRO A 21 8.12 -2.51 30.42
C PRO A 21 8.70 -1.09 30.34
N ASP A 22 9.06 -0.64 29.13
CA ASP A 22 9.60 0.71 28.93
C ASP A 22 8.46 1.75 28.96
N GLU A 23 7.30 1.43 28.38
CA GLU A 23 6.12 2.31 28.42
C GLU A 23 5.56 2.46 29.83
N ILE A 24 5.63 1.41 30.66
CA ILE A 24 5.25 1.49 32.07
C ILE A 24 6.14 2.50 32.81
N LYS A 25 7.45 2.50 32.56
CA LYS A 25 8.37 3.48 33.18
C LYS A 25 8.07 4.90 32.75
N ASP A 26 7.81 5.11 31.46
CA ASP A 26 7.44 6.43 30.94
C ASP A 26 6.12 6.93 31.57
N LEU A 27 5.16 6.01 31.75
CA LEU A 27 3.88 6.29 32.41
C LEU A 27 4.05 6.61 33.90
N ASP A 28 4.85 5.83 34.61
CA ASP A 28 5.15 6.08 36.02
C ASP A 28 5.81 7.45 36.22
N ALA A 29 6.79 7.81 35.38
CA ALA A 29 7.43 9.12 35.41
C ALA A 29 6.41 10.25 35.19
N PHE A 30 5.47 10.08 34.25
CA PHE A 30 4.41 11.06 34.02
C PHE A 30 3.45 11.19 35.21
N LEU A 31 3.12 10.07 35.87
CA LEU A 31 2.23 10.02 37.03
C LEU A 31 2.88 10.56 38.31
N GLU A 32 4.21 10.52 38.44
CA GLU A 32 4.94 11.19 39.51
C GLU A 32 4.80 12.71 39.42
N ASP A 33 4.94 13.27 38.22
CA ASP A 33 4.76 14.70 37.97
C ASP A 33 3.28 15.15 38.00
N ASN A 34 2.35 14.22 37.80
CA ASN A 34 0.92 14.49 37.67
C ASN A 34 0.06 13.53 38.53
N PRO A 35 0.10 13.64 39.87
CA PRO A 35 -0.59 12.73 40.78
C PRO A 35 -2.12 12.74 40.63
N GLN A 36 -2.72 13.77 40.03
CA GLN A 36 -4.16 13.86 39.78
C GLN A 36 -4.72 12.72 38.92
N TYR A 37 -3.89 12.12 38.06
CA TYR A 37 -4.32 11.00 37.21
C TYR A 37 -4.26 9.64 37.94
N LYS A 38 -3.63 9.56 39.13
CA LYS A 38 -3.60 8.32 39.93
C LYS A 38 -4.98 7.97 40.48
N GLU A 39 -5.80 8.96 40.84
CA GLU A 39 -7.19 8.71 41.25
C GLU A 39 -8.05 8.15 40.10
N MET A 40 -7.74 8.53 38.86
CA MET A 40 -8.46 8.04 37.67
C MET A 40 -8.34 6.51 37.53
N ILE A 41 -7.18 5.95 37.90
CA ILE A 41 -6.94 4.50 37.94
C ILE A 41 -7.92 3.80 38.89
N SER A 42 -8.16 4.41 40.06
CA SER A 42 -9.05 3.83 41.08
C SER A 42 -10.53 3.83 40.69
N LEU A 43 -10.92 4.67 39.72
CA LEU A 43 -12.28 4.72 39.19
C LEU A 43 -12.55 3.61 38.15
N TYR A 44 -11.50 3.01 37.58
CA TYR A 44 -11.66 1.91 36.63
C TYR A 44 -11.95 0.60 37.36
N ASP A 45 -13.12 0.04 37.07
CA ASP A 45 -13.48 -1.29 37.54
C ASP A 45 -12.74 -2.35 36.73
N SER A 46 -11.80 -3.05 37.36
CA SER A 46 -11.01 -4.12 36.73
C SER A 46 -11.88 -5.26 36.19
N SER A 47 -13.15 -5.39 36.61
CA SER A 47 -14.10 -6.36 36.07
C SER A 47 -14.62 -6.03 34.67
N LEU A 48 -14.41 -4.79 34.19
CA LEU A 48 -14.77 -4.36 32.83
C LEU A 48 -13.72 -4.72 31.78
N VAL A 49 -12.56 -5.25 32.19
CA VAL A 49 -11.52 -5.70 31.27
C VAL A 49 -12.01 -6.97 30.57
N LEU A 50 -12.44 -6.82 29.32
CA LEU A 50 -12.95 -7.93 28.51
C LEU A 50 -11.79 -8.78 28.00
N MET A 51 -11.63 -9.97 28.57
CA MET A 51 -10.75 -10.99 28.03
C MET A 51 -11.32 -11.48 26.68
N THR A 52 -10.74 -11.02 25.57
CA THR A 52 -11.13 -11.49 24.24
C THR A 52 -10.89 -12.99 24.13
N ASP A 53 -11.95 -13.75 23.83
CA ASP A 53 -11.83 -15.17 23.50
C ASP A 53 -11.17 -15.33 22.13
N LYS A 54 -9.89 -15.68 22.13
CA LYS A 54 -9.10 -15.91 20.91
C LYS A 54 -9.53 -17.16 20.13
N ASN A 55 -10.48 -17.95 20.63
CA ASN A 55 -11.02 -19.10 19.91
C ASN A 55 -12.17 -18.75 18.96
N VAL A 56 -12.77 -17.55 19.08
CA VAL A 56 -13.82 -17.10 18.18
C VAL A 56 -13.22 -16.85 16.79
N LYS A 57 -13.52 -17.72 15.84
CA LYS A 57 -13.08 -17.62 14.44
C LYS A 57 -14.25 -17.26 13.56
N PHE A 58 -14.04 -16.30 12.66
CA PHE A 58 -14.97 -16.05 11.56
C PHE A 58 -14.85 -17.17 10.53
N GLU A 59 -15.92 -17.96 10.35
CA GLU A 59 -15.91 -19.19 9.55
C GLU A 59 -15.68 -18.92 8.06
N ASP A 60 -16.40 -17.97 7.46
CA ASP A 60 -16.41 -17.73 6.01
C ASP A 60 -15.43 -16.64 5.59
N LYS A 61 -14.11 -16.90 5.73
CA LYS A 61 -13.06 -15.94 5.32
C LYS A 61 -13.14 -15.55 3.84
N GLU A 62 -13.67 -16.42 2.98
CA GLU A 62 -13.81 -16.15 1.55
C GLU A 62 -14.80 -15.01 1.27
N SER A 63 -15.83 -14.87 2.10
CA SER A 63 -16.76 -13.73 2.01
C SER A 63 -16.11 -12.36 2.26
N LEU A 64 -15.01 -12.31 3.01
CA LEU A 64 -14.29 -11.06 3.30
C LEU A 64 -13.47 -10.56 2.11
N ARG A 65 -13.22 -11.39 1.10
CA ARG A 65 -12.43 -11.02 -0.06
C ARG A 65 -13.22 -10.06 -0.95
N ARG A 66 -12.87 -8.77 -0.90
CA ARG A 66 -13.42 -7.76 -1.81
C ARG A 66 -13.09 -8.16 -3.26
N LYS A 67 -14.13 -8.41 -4.06
CA LYS A 67 -14.00 -8.57 -5.50
C LYS A 67 -13.63 -7.22 -6.10
N ASN A 68 -12.34 -6.95 -6.23
CA ASN A 68 -11.87 -5.80 -6.99
C ASN A 68 -12.41 -5.98 -8.41
N LYS A 69 -13.29 -5.06 -8.84
CA LYS A 69 -13.62 -4.92 -10.26
C LYS A 69 -12.33 -4.53 -10.93
N THR A 70 -11.63 -5.50 -11.50
CA THR A 70 -10.53 -5.23 -12.42
C THR A 70 -11.17 -4.47 -13.57
N VAL A 71 -11.10 -3.13 -13.51
CA VAL A 71 -11.26 -2.29 -14.69
C VAL A 71 -10.09 -2.69 -15.59
N ALA A 72 -10.32 -3.75 -16.36
CA ALA A 72 -9.35 -4.30 -17.25
C ALA A 72 -8.91 -3.15 -18.15
N PHE A 73 -7.61 -2.86 -18.10
CA PHE A 73 -6.93 -1.78 -18.78
C PHE A 73 -6.88 -2.09 -20.29
N TYR A 74 -8.06 -2.25 -20.90
CA TYR A 74 -8.28 -2.63 -22.29
C TYR A 74 -7.85 -1.60 -23.36
N PRO A 75 -7.64 -0.28 -23.10
CA PRO A 75 -7.35 0.63 -24.21
C PRO A 75 -5.93 0.49 -24.77
N TYR A 76 -4.94 -0.02 -24.01
CA TYR A 76 -3.54 -0.06 -24.45
C TYR A 76 -3.25 -1.17 -25.47
N ILE A 77 -3.98 -2.28 -25.40
CA ILE A 77 -3.71 -3.44 -26.27
C ILE A 77 -4.23 -3.20 -27.70
N LYS A 78 -5.25 -2.34 -27.89
CA LYS A 78 -5.85 -2.08 -29.21
C LYS A 78 -4.93 -1.33 -30.17
N TYR A 79 -4.07 -0.44 -29.67
CA TYR A 79 -3.20 0.38 -30.50
C TYR A 79 -1.85 -0.27 -30.84
N SER A 80 -1.54 -1.45 -30.29
CA SER A 80 -0.28 -2.15 -30.54
C SER A 80 -0.10 -2.52 -32.02
N PHE A 81 -1.17 -2.97 -32.70
CA PHE A 81 -1.12 -3.32 -34.12
C PHE A 81 -0.90 -2.10 -35.04
N VAL A 82 -1.38 -0.91 -34.65
CA VAL A 82 -1.26 0.32 -35.45
C VAL A 82 0.19 0.83 -35.44
N ALA A 83 0.87 0.75 -34.29
CA ALA A 83 2.26 1.20 -34.17
C ALA A 83 3.20 0.40 -35.09
N VAL A 84 3.02 -0.93 -35.18
CA VAL A 84 3.84 -1.80 -36.02
C VAL A 84 3.68 -1.47 -37.51
N ALA A 85 2.45 -1.23 -37.97
CA ALA A 85 2.21 -0.85 -39.37
C ALA A 85 2.86 0.49 -39.75
N ALA A 86 2.80 1.48 -38.86
CA ALA A 86 3.44 2.78 -39.09
C ALA A 86 4.97 2.67 -39.20
N CYS A 87 5.61 1.82 -38.41
CA CYS A 87 7.05 1.56 -38.48
C CYS A 87 7.46 0.97 -39.84
N PHE A 88 6.69 0.01 -40.39
CA PHE A 88 6.96 -0.56 -41.71
C PHE A 88 6.81 0.48 -42.83
N ILE A 89 5.77 1.32 -42.78
CA ILE A 89 5.55 2.37 -43.77
C ILE A 89 6.72 3.38 -43.75
N LEU A 90 7.13 3.81 -42.55
CA LEU A 90 8.24 4.75 -42.39
C LEU A 90 9.56 4.13 -42.86
N PHE A 91 9.81 2.86 -42.57
CA PHE A 91 11.00 2.14 -43.02
C PHE A 91 11.07 2.03 -44.56
N ILE A 92 9.96 1.72 -45.23
CA ILE A 92 9.90 1.66 -46.69
C ILE A 92 10.14 3.04 -47.31
N PHE A 93 9.56 4.09 -46.72
CA PHE A 93 9.74 5.47 -47.21
C PHE A 93 11.20 5.94 -47.05
N VAL A 94 11.81 5.68 -45.89
CA VAL A 94 13.21 6.03 -45.62
C VAL A 94 14.14 5.23 -46.51
N SER A 95 13.91 3.92 -46.69
CA SER A 95 14.76 3.11 -47.56
C SER A 95 14.74 3.61 -49.01
N LYS A 96 13.59 4.08 -49.52
CA LYS A 96 13.48 4.73 -50.84
C LYS A 96 14.27 6.04 -50.97
N LEU A 97 14.52 6.77 -49.88
CA LEU A 97 15.32 7.99 -49.89
C LEU A 97 16.82 7.71 -49.96
N PHE A 98 17.28 6.59 -49.39
CA PHE A 98 18.70 6.22 -49.35
C PHE A 98 19.13 5.29 -50.49
N ILE A 99 18.21 4.51 -51.06
CA ILE A 99 18.48 3.62 -52.20
C ILE A 99 18.29 4.43 -53.48
N LYS A 100 19.38 4.93 -54.06
CA LYS A 100 19.38 5.44 -55.44
C LYS A 100 19.11 4.28 -56.42
N PRO A 101 18.36 4.50 -57.51
CA PRO A 101 18.18 3.47 -58.53
C PRO A 101 19.55 3.03 -59.04
N LEU A 102 19.76 1.72 -59.13
CA LEU A 102 20.99 1.17 -59.69
C LEU A 102 20.99 1.49 -61.20
N ASP A 103 21.77 2.48 -61.63
CA ASP A 103 21.94 2.79 -63.05
C ASP A 103 22.59 1.60 -63.75
N ASN A 104 21.82 0.89 -64.57
CA ASN A 104 22.26 -0.28 -65.34
C ASN A 104 22.86 0.08 -66.72
N THR A 105 23.27 1.32 -66.92
CA THR A 105 23.72 1.88 -68.22
C THR A 105 25.20 1.66 -68.55
N THR A 106 25.89 0.72 -67.88
CA THR A 106 27.27 0.32 -68.23
C THR A 106 27.39 -1.07 -68.85
N ILE A 107 26.34 -1.57 -69.49
CA ILE A 107 26.49 -2.65 -70.48
C ILE A 107 26.65 -2.00 -71.86
N LYS A 108 27.81 -1.36 -72.10
CA LYS A 108 28.26 -1.11 -73.47
C LYS A 108 28.74 -2.45 -74.02
N THR A 109 27.88 -3.07 -74.83
CA THR A 109 28.25 -4.09 -75.80
C THR A 109 29.42 -3.60 -76.65
N TYR A 110 30.40 -4.48 -76.86
CA TYR A 110 31.54 -4.35 -77.78
C TYR A 110 31.13 -3.86 -79.16
#